data_AF-A0A2T0VI39-F1
#
_entry.id   AF-A0A2T0VI39-F1
#
_cell.length_a   1.000
_cell.length_b   1.000
_cell.length_c   1.000
_cell.angle_alpha   90.00
_cell.angle_beta   90.00
_cell.angle_gamma   90.00
#
_symmetry.space_group_name_H-M   'P 1'
#
loop_
_entity.id
_entity.type
_entity.pdbx_description
1 polymer ?
#
loop_
_entity_poly.entity_id
_entity_poly.type
_entity_poly.pdbx_seq_one_letter_code
_entity_poly.pdbx_strand_id
1 'polypeptide(L)'
;MASLIQQRMALDRARTRALFGVWGGAGLAVVWAVGSILREFDPVSFVLAAGWVFISAVSVRTLRRARRDTESFEDEHGKDAGKQGIIGRGPQP
;
A
#
# COMPACT_ATOMS: atom_id res chain seq x y z
N MET A 1 -25.25 -0.73 11.15
CA MET A 1 -24.01 -1.42 11.57
C MET A 1 -23.39 -2.04 10.33
N ALA A 2 -22.18 -1.64 9.95
CA ALA A 2 -21.50 -2.24 8.80
C ALA A 2 -21.07 -3.67 9.15
N SER A 3 -21.13 -4.60 8.20
CA SER A 3 -20.73 -5.99 8.49
C SER A 3 -19.21 -6.08 8.71
N LEU A 4 -18.76 -7.04 9.53
CA LEU A 4 -17.33 -7.30 9.77
C LEU A 4 -16.54 -7.49 8.46
N ILE A 5 -17.18 -8.07 7.44
CA ILE A 5 -16.62 -8.25 6.10
C ILE A 5 -16.40 -6.88 5.42
N GLN A 6 -17.34 -5.95 5.55
CA GLN A 6 -17.21 -4.60 4.97
C GLN A 6 -16.09 -3.79 5.66
N GLN A 7 -15.93 -3.93 6.98
CA GLN A 7 -14.82 -3.29 7.71
C GLN A 7 -13.46 -3.85 7.30
N ARG A 8 -13.32 -5.19 7.22
CA ARG A 8 -12.10 -5.84 6.73
C ARG A 8 -11.77 -5.42 5.29
N MET A 9 -12.76 -5.36 4.42
CA MET A 9 -12.57 -4.96 3.01
C MET A 9 -12.13 -3.49 2.87
N ALA A 10 -12.59 -2.60 3.76
CA ALA A 10 -12.12 -1.22 3.78
C ALA A 10 -10.64 -1.11 4.17
N LEU A 11 -10.19 -1.89 5.17
CA LEU A 11 -8.79 -1.98 5.57
C LEU A 11 -7.91 -2.55 4.44
N ASP A 12 -8.35 -3.62 3.79
CA ASP A 12 -7.62 -4.22 2.67
C ASP A 12 -7.53 -3.27 1.46
N ARG A 13 -8.59 -2.50 1.16
CA ARG A 13 -8.53 -1.46 0.12
C ARG A 13 -7.55 -0.35 0.48
N ALA A 14 -7.52 0.09 1.75
CA ALA A 14 -6.56 1.09 2.21
C ALA A 14 -5.11 0.59 2.08
N ARG A 15 -4.86 -0.67 2.48
CA ARG A 15 -3.57 -1.35 2.30
C ARG A 15 -3.17 -1.48 0.83
N THR A 16 -4.11 -1.86 -0.03
CA THR A 16 -3.87 -2.03 -1.47
C THR A 16 -3.54 -0.70 -2.13
N ARG A 17 -4.29 0.37 -1.83
CA ARG A 17 -3.98 1.73 -2.30
C ARG A 17 -2.61 2.20 -1.82
N ALA A 18 -2.28 1.94 -0.55
CA ALA A 18 -0.95 2.27 -0.01
C ALA A 18 0.16 1.49 -0.72
N LEU A 19 -0.05 0.20 -1.04
CA LEU A 19 0.88 -0.59 -1.85
C LEU A 19 1.08 0.02 -3.24
N PHE A 20 0.01 0.37 -3.94
CA PHE A 20 0.12 1.04 -5.24
C PHE A 20 0.87 2.38 -5.14
N GLY A 21 0.66 3.15 -4.07
CA GLY A 21 1.42 4.37 -3.80
C GLY A 21 2.92 4.12 -3.58
N VAL A 22 3.28 3.07 -2.83
CA VAL A 22 4.69 2.68 -2.62
C VAL A 22 5.32 2.21 -3.93
N TRP A 23 4.70 1.26 -4.64
CA TRP A 23 5.25 0.70 -5.87
C TRP A 23 5.27 1.70 -7.02
N GLY A 24 4.18 2.44 -7.22
CA GLY A 24 4.09 3.48 -8.23
C GLY A 24 5.04 4.64 -7.94
N GLY A 25 5.09 5.11 -6.69
CA GLY A 25 5.99 6.18 -6.28
C GLY A 25 7.46 5.80 -6.35
N ALA A 26 7.83 4.60 -5.89
CA ALA A 26 9.20 4.10 -5.99
C ALA A 26 9.61 3.87 -7.45
N GLY A 27 8.73 3.29 -8.28
CA GLY A 27 8.99 3.08 -9.70
C GLY A 27 9.22 4.38 -10.45
N LEU A 28 8.35 5.38 -10.25
CA LEU A 28 8.48 6.69 -10.87
C LEU A 28 9.70 7.46 -10.36
N ALA A 29 10.05 7.35 -9.07
CA ALA A 29 11.29 7.91 -8.52
C ALA A 29 12.52 7.35 -9.24
N VAL A 30 12.58 6.03 -9.44
CA VAL A 30 13.71 5.37 -10.09
C VAL A 30 13.81 5.76 -11.56
N VAL A 31 12.70 5.76 -12.30
CA VAL A 31 12.67 6.18 -13.71
C VAL A 31 13.17 7.62 -13.86
N TRP A 32 12.71 8.53 -13.00
CA TRP A 32 13.16 9.91 -13.01
C TRP A 32 14.63 10.06 -12.62
N ALA A 33 15.08 9.38 -11.56
CA ALA A 33 16.48 9.43 -11.14
C ALA A 33 17.43 8.92 -12.23
N VAL A 34 17.11 7.78 -12.86
CA VAL A 34 17.89 7.22 -13.97
C VAL A 34 17.87 8.15 -15.19
N GLY A 35 16.70 8.69 -15.54
CA GLY A 35 16.57 9.66 -16.63
C GLY A 35 17.37 10.94 -16.39
N SER A 36 17.49 11.38 -15.13
CA SER A 36 18.25 12.57 -14.73
C SER A 36 19.76 12.34 -14.76
N ILE A 37 20.23 11.12 -14.51
CA ILE A 37 21.65 10.75 -14.64
C ILE A 37 22.06 10.66 -16.12
N LEU A 38 21.14 10.25 -16.98
CA LEU A 38 21.39 10.07 -18.42
C LEU A 38 21.28 11.38 -19.23
N ARG A 39 20.76 12.46 -18.65
CA ARG A 39 20.66 13.80 -19.26
C ARG A 39 21.56 14.79 -18.51
N GLU A 40 21.92 15.90 -19.15
CA GLU A 40 22.59 17.01 -18.47
C GLU A 40 21.82 17.44 -17.22
N PHE A 41 22.57 17.78 -16.17
CA PHE A 41 22.07 18.06 -14.82
C PHE A 41 20.96 19.11 -14.83
N ASP A 42 19.72 18.68 -14.58
CA ASP A 42 18.55 19.55 -14.57
C ASP A 42 18.00 19.70 -13.12
N PRO A 43 17.95 20.92 -12.56
CA PRO A 43 17.41 21.16 -11.22
C PRO A 43 15.95 20.73 -11.06
N VAL A 44 15.15 20.77 -12.12
CA VAL A 44 13.73 20.38 -12.09
C VAL A 44 13.57 18.89 -11.80
N SER A 45 14.49 18.07 -12.31
CA SER A 45 14.47 16.62 -12.10
C SER A 45 14.74 16.25 -10.64
N PHE A 46 15.60 17.00 -9.94
CA PHE A 46 15.83 16.82 -8.51
C PHE A 46 14.59 17.14 -7.67
N VAL A 47 13.87 18.22 -8.00
CA VAL A 47 12.62 18.59 -7.31
C VAL A 47 11.57 17.50 -7.50
N LEU A 48 11.44 16.95 -8.72
CA LEU A 48 10.51 15.86 -9.01
C LEU A 48 10.92 14.56 -8.33
N ALA A 49 12.20 14.22 -8.31
CA ALA A 49 12.72 13.08 -7.55
C ALA A 49 12.42 13.21 -6.04
N ALA A 50 12.63 14.39 -5.46
CA ALA A 50 12.29 14.67 -4.06
C ALA A 50 10.77 14.53 -3.80
N GLY A 51 9.92 14.99 -4.73
CA GLY A 51 8.48 14.79 -4.67
C GLY A 51 8.08 13.31 -4.64
N TRP A 52 8.69 12.49 -5.49
CA TRP A 52 8.44 11.05 -5.50
C TRP A 52 8.91 10.34 -4.24
N VAL A 53 10.07 10.73 -3.69
CA VAL A 53 10.55 10.24 -2.40
C VAL A 53 9.57 10.57 -1.28
N PHE A 54 9.03 11.79 -1.26
CA PHE A 54 8.02 12.21 -0.29
C PHE A 54 6.73 11.37 -0.41
N ILE A 55 6.20 11.19 -1.62
CA ILE A 55 5.01 10.35 -1.87
C ILE A 55 5.25 8.91 -1.39
N SER A 56 6.43 8.35 -1.67
CA SER A 56 6.81 7.01 -1.23
C SER A 56 6.87 6.93 0.30
N ALA A 57 7.49 7.90 0.97
CA ALA A 57 7.57 7.95 2.43
C ALA A 57 6.19 8.04 3.11
N VAL A 58 5.29 8.88 2.58
CA VAL A 58 3.90 8.97 3.07
C VAL A 58 3.17 7.65 2.85
N SER A 59 3.34 7.02 1.68
CA SER A 59 2.71 5.73 1.36
C SER A 59 3.16 4.61 2.31
N VAL A 60 4.46 4.56 2.67
CA VAL A 60 4.99 3.63 3.68
C VAL A 60 4.36 3.88 5.05
N ARG A 61 4.20 5.15 5.46
CA ARG A 61 3.55 5.49 6.73
C ARG A 61 2.09 5.03 6.75
N THR A 62 1.36 5.25 5.66
CA THR A 62 -0.02 4.80 5.49
C THR A 62 -0.13 3.28 5.54
N LEU A 63 0.83 2.56 4.94
CA LEU A 63 0.89 1.10 4.99
C LEU A 63 1.09 0.58 6.43
N ARG A 64 2.00 1.21 7.19
CA ARG A 64 2.23 0.87 8.60
C ARG A 64 1.00 1.13 9.45
N ARG A 65 0.28 2.23 9.20
CA ARG A 65 -0.98 2.53 9.89
C ARG A 65 -2.05 1.50 9.56
N ALA A 66 -2.25 1.18 8.28
CA ALA A 66 -3.21 0.16 7.86
C ALA A 66 -2.92 -1.22 8.47
N ARG A 67 -1.64 -1.59 8.63
CA ARG A 67 -1.24 -2.81 9.36
C ARG A 67 -1.66 -2.76 10.82
N ARG A 68 -1.34 -1.68 11.53
CA ARG A 68 -1.74 -1.50 12.94
C ARG A 68 -3.26 -1.52 13.12
N ASP A 69 -3.99 -0.88 12.21
CA ASP A 69 -5.45 -0.85 12.26
C ASP A 69 -6.02 -2.27 12.02
N THR A 70 -5.36 -3.08 11.21
CA THR A 70 -5.73 -4.50 11.00
C THR A 70 -5.41 -5.35 12.22
N GLU A 71 -4.23 -5.18 12.82
CA GLU A 71 -3.83 -5.88 14.05
C GLU A 71 -4.79 -5.55 15.20
N SER A 72 -5.11 -4.27 15.41
CA SER A 72 -6.09 -3.84 16.42
C SER A 72 -7.48 -4.40 16.16
N PHE A 73 -7.90 -4.52 14.90
CA PHE A 73 -9.19 -5.11 14.55
C PHE A 73 -9.23 -6.62 14.84
N GLU A 74 -8.14 -7.33 14.57
CA GLU A 74 -8.00 -8.76 14.85
C GLU A 74 -7.89 -9.06 16.36
N ASP A 75 -7.25 -8.18 17.14
CA ASP A 75 -7.20 -8.29 18.60
C ASP A 75 -8.61 -8.15 19.22
N GLU A 76 -9.48 -7.33 18.63
CA GLU A 76 -10.83 -7.07 19.15
C GLU A 76 -11.87 -8.11 18.67
N HIS A 77 -11.76 -8.59 17.42
CA HIS A 77 -12.77 -9.44 16.80
C HIS A 77 -12.34 -10.90 16.58
N GLY A 78 -11.08 -11.23 16.89
CA GLY A 78 -10.46 -12.53 16.66
C GLY A 78 -9.56 -12.57 15.42
N LYS A 79 -8.52 -13.40 15.49
CA LYS A 79 -7.56 -13.62 14.40
C LYS A 79 -8.29 -14.03 13.11
N ASP A 80 -7.95 -13.40 11.98
CA ASP A 80 -8.61 -13.57 10.68
C ASP A 80 -10.11 -13.19 10.62
N ALA A 81 -10.63 -12.40 11.58
CA ALA A 81 -12.01 -11.91 11.55
C ALA A 81 -12.33 -11.19 10.23
N GLY A 82 -13.44 -11.56 9.58
CA GLY A 82 -13.88 -10.95 8.32
C GLY A 82 -13.05 -11.30 7.08
N LYS A 83 -12.05 -12.19 7.19
CA LYS A 83 -11.26 -12.67 6.04
C LYS A 83 -12.12 -13.59 5.17
N GLN A 84 -12.33 -13.21 3.92
CA GLN A 84 -12.97 -14.09 2.94
C GLN A 84 -11.92 -15.13 2.50
N GLY A 85 -12.05 -16.37 3.00
CA GLY A 85 -11.32 -17.49 2.42
C GLY A 85 -11.66 -17.64 0.94
N ILE A 86 -10.68 -18.01 0.12
CA ILE A 86 -10.93 -18.37 -1.28
C ILE A 86 -11.96 -19.49 -1.30
N ILE A 87 -13.19 -19.19 -1.73
CA ILE A 87 -14.23 -20.19 -1.94
C ILE A 87 -13.78 -21.01 -3.16
N GLY A 88 -13.06 -22.11 -2.93
CA GLY A 88 -12.51 -22.90 -4.04
C GLY A 88 -11.71 -24.16 -3.70
N ARG A 89 -11.57 -24.54 -2.43
CA ARG A 89 -10.93 -25.83 -2.09
C ARG A 89 -11.74 -26.56 -1.01
N GLY A 90 -12.94 -26.99 -1.39
CA GLY A 90 -13.54 -28.14 -0.72
C GLY A 90 -12.69 -29.39 -1.04
N PRO A 91 -12.54 -30.34 -0.11
CA PRO A 91 -11.99 -31.65 -0.44
C PRO A 91 -12.86 -32.25 -1.56
N GLN A 92 -12.25 -32.58 -2.70
CA GLN A 92 -12.89 -33.46 -3.67
C GLN A 92 -13.02 -34.86 -3.05
N PRO A 93 -14.11 -35.58 -3.36
CA PRO A 93 -14.53 -36.82 -2.68
C PRO A 93 -13.49 -37.93 -2.73
#